data_AF-A0A359AWW3-F1
#
_entry.id   AF-A0A359AWW3-F1
#
_cell.length_a   1.000
_cell.length_b   1.000
_cell.length_c   1.000
_cell.angle_alpha   90.00
_cell.angle_beta   90.00
_cell.angle_gamma   90.00
#
_symmetry.space_group_name_H-M   'P 1'
#
loop_
_entity.id
_entity.type
_entity.pdbx_description
1 polymer ?
#
loop_
_entity_poly.entity_id
_entity_poly.type
_entity_poly.pdbx_seq_one_letter_code
_entity_poly.pdbx_strand_id
1 'polypeptide(L)'
;MNKATFFVLLTAAVIFTTNVKAQETNYLRLSVEPGMVLNTKKDGKFALGGSIGWLTQDNFMAQNENNYLSVTLKAVNNPYGDGKILSSILNDKDDAFNYGTLLIGYRFTQQGIENGFYVEPRIGGALGASYGAFVFSPAA
;
A
#
# COMPACT_ATOMS: atom_id res chain seq x y z
N MET A 1 -17.64 37.49 22.94
CA MET A 1 -17.62 36.06 22.52
C MET A 1 -17.74 35.21 23.78
N ASN A 2 -18.72 34.30 23.85
CA ASN A 2 -18.86 33.45 25.04
C ASN A 2 -17.77 32.36 25.05
N LYS A 3 -17.48 31.80 26.24
CA LYS A 3 -16.42 30.79 26.42
C LYS A 3 -16.64 29.54 25.56
N ALA A 4 -17.90 29.13 25.34
CA ALA A 4 -18.23 27.97 24.52
C ALA A 4 -17.92 28.19 23.04
N THR A 5 -18.23 29.36 22.49
CA THR A 5 -17.90 29.74 21.11
C THR A 5 -16.38 29.81 20.89
N PHE A 6 -15.63 30.34 21.87
CA PHE A 6 -14.16 30.33 21.81
C PHE A 6 -13.61 28.89 21.80
N PHE A 7 -14.10 28.02 22.68
CA PHE A 7 -13.68 26.63 22.70
C PHE A 7 -14.03 25.90 21.40
N VAL A 8 -15.24 26.06 20.87
CA VAL A 8 -15.64 25.43 19.60
C VAL A 8 -14.74 25.88 18.44
N LEU A 9 -14.43 27.17 18.35
CA LEU A 9 -13.54 27.70 17.32
C LEU A 9 -12.11 27.21 17.49
N LEU A 10 -11.62 27.11 18.74
CA LEU A 10 -10.30 26.56 19.03
C LEU A 10 -10.21 25.08 18.66
N THR A 11 -11.20 24.27 19.03
CA THR A 11 -11.24 22.84 18.69
C THR A 11 -11.34 22.66 17.17
N ALA A 12 -12.18 23.44 16.49
CA ALA A 12 -12.25 23.42 15.03
C ALA A 12 -10.90 23.80 14.40
N ALA A 13 -10.25 24.87 14.86
CA ALA A 13 -8.94 25.29 14.36
C ALA A 13 -7.85 24.23 14.59
N VAL A 14 -7.84 23.56 15.75
CA VAL A 14 -6.92 22.44 16.02
C VAL A 14 -7.20 21.29 15.06
N ILE A 15 -8.45 20.85 14.91
CA ILE A 15 -8.82 19.77 13.98
C ILE A 15 -8.42 20.13 12.54
N PHE A 16 -8.74 21.33 12.06
CA PHE A 16 -8.42 21.73 10.68
C PHE A 16 -6.90 21.84 10.45
N THR A 17 -6.14 22.42 11.39
CA THR A 17 -4.68 22.56 11.26
C THR A 17 -3.94 21.23 11.37
N THR A 18 -4.42 20.29 12.20
CA THR A 18 -3.85 18.94 12.25
C THR A 18 -4.17 18.13 11.01
N ASN A 19 -5.36 18.30 10.42
CA ASN A 19 -5.73 17.57 9.19
C ASN A 19 -4.96 18.07 7.96
N VAL A 20 -4.73 19.38 7.82
CA VAL A 20 -3.92 19.92 6.69
C VAL A 20 -2.49 19.41 6.76
N LYS A 21 -1.84 19.46 7.93
CA LYS A 21 -0.50 18.88 8.10
C LYS A 21 -0.50 17.35 7.93
N ALA A 22 -1.54 16.66 8.38
CA ALA A 22 -1.67 15.23 8.17
C ALA A 22 -1.79 14.90 6.67
N GLN A 23 -2.44 15.74 5.86
CA GLN A 23 -2.57 15.53 4.41
C GLN A 23 -1.27 15.81 3.64
N GLU A 24 -0.41 16.69 4.16
CA GLU A 24 0.94 16.93 3.61
C GLU A 24 1.94 15.83 4.02
N THR A 25 1.73 15.21 5.17
CA THR A 25 2.64 14.19 5.74
C THR A 25 2.12 12.76 5.59
N ASN A 26 0.90 12.57 5.09
CA ASN A 26 0.29 11.27 4.85
C ASN A 26 -0.40 11.27 3.50
N TYR A 27 -0.24 10.18 2.75
CA TYR A 27 -0.95 10.03 1.49
C TYR A 27 -1.32 8.57 1.22
N LEU A 28 -2.29 8.41 0.33
CA LEU A 28 -2.68 7.11 -0.21
C LEU A 28 -1.99 6.90 -1.56
N ARG A 29 -1.30 5.77 -1.70
CA ARG A 29 -0.75 5.29 -2.96
C ARG A 29 -1.69 4.24 -3.54
N LEU A 30 -2.14 4.48 -4.77
CA LEU A 30 -2.80 3.47 -5.60
C LEU A 30 -1.80 3.05 -6.69
N SER A 31 -1.55 1.75 -6.82
CA SER A 31 -0.67 1.23 -7.87
C SER A 31 -1.31 0.05 -8.60
N VAL A 32 -0.99 -0.08 -9.88
CA VAL A 32 -1.22 -1.29 -10.68
C VAL A 32 0.14 -1.93 -10.91
N GLU A 33 0.24 -3.23 -10.60
CA GLU A 33 1.52 -3.94 -10.54
C GLU A 33 1.47 -5.18 -11.44
N PRO A 34 2.19 -5.20 -12.58
CA PRO A 34 2.45 -6.43 -13.32
C PRO A 34 3.40 -7.32 -12.52
N GLY A 35 3.20 -8.63 -12.61
CA GLY A 35 4.03 -9.62 -11.93
C GLY A 35 4.16 -10.89 -12.75
N MET A 36 5.09 -11.75 -12.34
CA MET A 36 5.25 -13.08 -12.90
C MET A 36 5.64 -14.02 -11.78
N VAL A 37 5.07 -15.22 -11.78
CA VAL A 37 5.45 -16.27 -10.81
C VAL A 37 6.62 -17.05 -11.38
N LEU A 38 7.73 -17.01 -10.65
CA LEU A 38 8.95 -17.76 -10.94
C LEU A 38 9.09 -18.89 -9.94
N ASN A 39 9.63 -20.03 -10.39
CA ASN A 39 10.04 -21.16 -9.56
C ASN A 39 8.90 -22.07 -9.06
N THR A 40 8.01 -22.46 -9.97
CA THR A 40 7.08 -23.58 -9.75
C THR A 40 7.06 -24.49 -10.98
N LYS A 41 6.42 -25.67 -10.93
CA LYS A 41 6.21 -26.54 -12.12
C LYS A 41 5.49 -25.85 -13.31
N LYS A 42 5.14 -24.57 -13.21
CA LYS A 42 4.38 -23.75 -14.16
C LYS A 42 5.05 -22.38 -14.34
N ASP A 43 6.37 -22.38 -14.51
CA ASP A 43 7.18 -21.19 -14.78
C ASP A 43 6.61 -20.32 -15.91
N GLY A 44 6.69 -18.99 -15.75
CA GLY A 44 6.52 -18.03 -16.84
C GLY A 44 5.12 -17.44 -17.03
N LYS A 45 4.20 -17.60 -16.06
CA LYS A 45 2.86 -17.01 -16.16
C LYS A 45 2.81 -15.58 -15.64
N PHE A 46 2.31 -14.68 -16.48
CA PHE A 46 2.04 -13.28 -16.14
C PHE A 46 0.85 -13.15 -15.18
N ALA A 47 0.96 -12.20 -14.27
CA ALA A 47 -0.06 -11.77 -13.33
C ALA A 47 -0.16 -10.24 -13.35
N LEU A 48 -1.32 -9.71 -13.00
CA LEU A 48 -1.56 -8.30 -12.75
C LEU A 48 -2.27 -8.18 -11.40
N GLY A 49 -1.75 -7.28 -10.59
CA GLY A 49 -2.32 -6.95 -9.29
C GLY A 49 -2.50 -5.46 -9.12
N GLY A 50 -3.08 -5.09 -8.00
CA GLY A 50 -3.16 -3.72 -7.54
C GLY A 50 -2.75 -3.63 -6.08
N SER A 51 -2.35 -2.44 -5.65
CA SER A 51 -2.12 -2.17 -4.25
C SER A 51 -2.71 -0.82 -3.83
N ILE A 52 -3.14 -0.79 -2.57
CA ILE A 52 -3.52 0.43 -1.86
C ILE A 52 -2.59 0.52 -0.66
N GLY A 53 -1.77 1.57 -0.63
CA GLY A 53 -0.84 1.85 0.44
C GLY A 53 -1.24 3.12 1.17
N TRP A 54 -1.25 3.08 2.50
CA TRP A 54 -1.19 4.27 3.32
C TRP A 54 0.26 4.52 3.70
N LEU A 55 0.74 5.74 3.44
CA LEU A 55 2.08 6.19 3.80
C LEU A 55 1.99 7.37 4.75
N THR A 56 2.87 7.36 5.75
CA THR A 56 3.00 8.42 6.74
C THR A 56 4.47 8.80 6.87
N GLN A 57 4.76 10.09 6.90
CA GLN A 57 6.11 10.62 6.97
C GLN A 57 6.81 10.13 8.25
N ASP A 58 8.06 9.69 8.10
CA ASP A 58 8.87 9.28 9.23
C ASP A 58 9.39 10.49 10.01
N ASN A 59 8.63 10.84 11.05
CA ASN A 59 9.02 11.83 12.04
C ASN A 59 9.61 11.18 13.32
N PHE A 60 9.89 9.87 13.29
CA PHE A 60 10.24 9.10 14.50
C PHE A 60 11.63 8.46 14.45
N MET A 61 11.99 7.77 13.36
CA MET A 61 13.22 6.97 13.28
C MET A 61 14.40 7.78 12.72
N ALA A 62 14.28 8.28 11.50
CA ALA A 62 15.33 9.03 10.81
C ALA A 62 15.07 10.54 10.78
N GLN A 63 13.86 10.99 11.17
CA GLN A 63 13.44 12.41 11.15
C GLN A 63 13.73 13.10 9.82
N ASN A 64 13.62 12.35 8.72
CA ASN A 64 13.79 12.87 7.37
C ASN A 64 12.41 12.98 6.75
N GLU A 65 12.05 14.21 6.37
CA GLU A 65 10.72 14.54 5.85
C GLU A 65 10.39 13.83 4.52
N ASN A 66 11.40 13.23 3.88
CA ASN A 66 11.25 12.48 2.65
C ASN A 66 11.06 10.98 2.86
N ASN A 67 11.30 10.47 4.08
CA ASN A 67 11.11 9.06 4.39
C ASN A 67 9.69 8.78 4.87
N TYR A 68 9.18 7.58 4.61
CA TYR A 68 7.81 7.22 4.96
C TYR A 68 7.72 5.82 5.53
N LEU A 69 6.93 5.64 6.59
CA LEU A 69 6.38 4.35 6.97
C LEU A 69 5.20 4.02 6.05
N SER A 70 5.07 2.76 5.64
CA SER A 70 3.97 2.32 4.79
C SER A 70 3.24 1.10 5.33
N VAL A 71 1.92 1.10 5.17
CA VAL A 71 1.05 -0.07 5.34
C VAL A 71 0.34 -0.27 4.02
N THR A 72 0.53 -1.42 3.38
CA THR A 72 0.02 -1.69 2.03
C THR A 72 -0.79 -2.96 2.00
N LEU A 73 -2.00 -2.87 1.44
CA LEU A 73 -2.78 -4.01 1.00
C LEU A 73 -2.52 -4.23 -0.48
N LYS A 74 -2.09 -5.43 -0.85
CA LYS A 74 -1.81 -5.81 -2.23
C LYS A 74 -2.64 -7.04 -2.58
N ALA A 75 -3.31 -7.01 -3.72
CA ALA A 75 -4.03 -8.15 -4.27
C ALA A 75 -3.49 -8.45 -5.66
N VAL A 76 -3.27 -9.74 -5.94
CA VAL A 76 -2.77 -10.20 -7.25
C VAL A 76 -3.68 -11.30 -7.76
N ASN A 77 -3.97 -11.29 -9.05
CA ASN A 77 -4.73 -12.38 -9.66
C ASN A 77 -3.88 -13.68 -9.68
N ASN A 78 -4.57 -14.82 -9.80
CA ASN A 78 -3.89 -16.11 -9.89
C ASN A 78 -3.33 -16.37 -11.28
N PRO A 79 -2.07 -16.80 -11.41
CA PRO A 79 -1.65 -17.50 -12.61
C PRO A 79 -2.03 -19.00 -12.61
N TYR A 80 -2.48 -19.57 -11.48
CA TYR A 80 -2.92 -20.97 -11.39
C TYR A 80 -4.38 -21.12 -11.85
N GLY A 81 -4.62 -22.01 -12.82
CA GLY A 81 -5.90 -22.11 -13.55
C GLY A 81 -5.96 -21.11 -14.71
N ASP A 82 -6.84 -21.30 -15.69
CA ASP A 82 -6.99 -20.43 -16.88
C ASP A 82 -7.56 -19.03 -16.54
N GLY A 83 -7.33 -18.53 -15.32
CA GLY A 83 -7.83 -17.26 -14.80
C GLY A 83 -7.23 -16.08 -15.54
N LYS A 84 -7.89 -15.67 -16.62
CA LYS A 84 -7.65 -14.39 -17.28
C LYS A 84 -8.29 -13.32 -16.40
N ILE A 85 -7.60 -12.20 -16.17
CA ILE A 85 -8.02 -11.09 -15.30
C ILE A 85 -9.48 -10.69 -15.52
N LEU A 86 -9.89 -10.58 -16.79
CA LEU A 86 -11.26 -10.22 -17.14
C LEU A 86 -12.26 -11.36 -16.89
N SER A 87 -11.90 -12.61 -17.15
CA SER A 87 -12.81 -13.74 -16.94
C SER A 87 -12.98 -14.09 -15.47
N SER A 88 -11.94 -13.94 -14.64
CA SER A 88 -12.00 -14.25 -13.21
C SER A 88 -12.74 -13.19 -12.37
N ILE A 89 -12.84 -11.95 -12.85
CA ILE A 89 -13.68 -10.90 -12.22
C ILE A 89 -15.17 -11.10 -12.57
N LEU A 90 -15.46 -11.72 -13.72
CA LEU A 90 -16.80 -11.79 -14.32
C LEU A 90 -17.43 -13.19 -14.28
N ASN A 91 -16.83 -14.18 -13.62
CA ASN A 91 -17.31 -15.57 -13.70
C ASN A 91 -18.25 -16.02 -12.56
N ASP A 92 -18.72 -15.10 -11.71
CA ASP A 92 -19.52 -15.40 -10.52
C ASP A 92 -18.87 -16.45 -9.57
N LYS A 93 -17.57 -16.71 -9.73
CA LYS A 93 -16.76 -17.54 -8.83
C LYS A 93 -15.81 -16.62 -8.07
N ASP A 94 -15.57 -16.93 -6.80
CA ASP A 94 -14.61 -16.20 -5.96
C ASP A 94 -13.15 -16.52 -6.36
N ASP A 95 -12.77 -16.28 -7.62
CA ASP A 95 -11.42 -16.57 -8.16
C ASP A 95 -10.71 -15.35 -8.77
N ALA A 96 -11.30 -14.15 -8.71
CA ALA A 96 -10.73 -12.89 -9.19
C ALA A 96 -9.36 -12.56 -8.57
N PHE A 97 -9.23 -12.74 -7.26
CA PHE A 97 -8.02 -12.45 -6.47
C PHE A 97 -7.71 -13.66 -5.60
N ASN A 98 -6.63 -14.37 -5.91
CA ASN A 98 -6.36 -15.65 -5.24
C ASN A 98 -5.50 -15.52 -3.98
N TYR A 99 -4.82 -14.38 -3.80
CA TYR A 99 -4.18 -14.07 -2.54
C TYR A 99 -4.08 -12.56 -2.31
N GLY A 100 -4.34 -12.17 -1.07
CA GLY A 100 -4.13 -10.84 -0.54
C GLY A 100 -2.86 -10.80 0.30
N THR A 101 -2.13 -9.70 0.24
CA THR A 101 -0.93 -9.48 1.05
C THR A 101 -1.12 -8.23 1.87
N LEU A 102 -0.89 -8.34 3.18
CA LEU A 102 -0.72 -7.18 4.05
C LEU A 102 0.77 -6.98 4.27
N LEU A 103 1.26 -5.80 3.90
CA LEU A 103 2.66 -5.43 3.94
C LEU A 103 2.86 -4.22 4.85
N ILE A 104 3.95 -4.24 5.61
CA ILE A 104 4.50 -3.07 6.25
C ILE A 104 5.85 -2.75 5.61
N GLY A 105 6.18 -1.48 5.46
CA GLY A 105 7.38 -1.05 4.79
C GLY A 105 7.94 0.26 5.31
N TYR A 106 9.13 0.56 4.84
CA TYR A 106 9.78 1.83 5.10
C TYR A 106 10.43 2.32 3.81
N ARG A 107 10.02 3.49 3.36
CA ARG A 107 10.52 4.16 2.16
C ARG A 107 11.67 5.07 2.52
N PHE A 108 12.77 4.91 1.80
CA PHE A 108 13.94 5.77 1.84
C PHE A 108 14.02 6.60 0.55
N THR A 109 14.22 7.92 0.66
CA THR A 109 14.59 8.80 -0.47
C THR A 109 15.40 9.99 0.02
N GLN A 110 16.34 10.47 -0.80
CA GLN A 110 17.19 11.62 -0.49
C GLN A 110 16.69 12.95 -1.11
N GLN A 111 15.82 12.91 -2.12
CA GLN A 111 15.46 14.09 -2.93
C GLN A 111 13.95 14.40 -2.94
N GLY A 112 13.19 13.80 -2.02
CA GLY A 112 11.73 13.96 -1.94
C GLY A 112 10.95 13.18 -3.00
N ILE A 113 9.62 13.24 -2.91
CA ILE A 113 8.69 12.48 -3.77
C ILE A 113 8.70 13.01 -5.21
N GLU A 114 8.94 14.31 -5.39
CA GLU A 114 8.82 14.97 -6.70
C GLU A 114 10.02 14.71 -7.63
N ASN A 115 11.21 14.41 -7.09
CA ASN A 115 12.45 14.39 -7.88
C ASN A 115 13.36 13.17 -7.65
N GLY A 116 12.98 12.19 -6.83
CA GLY A 116 13.90 11.13 -6.37
C GLY A 116 13.46 9.70 -6.65
N PHE A 117 14.43 8.87 -7.06
CA PHE A 117 14.34 7.42 -6.87
C PHE A 117 14.14 7.12 -5.38
N TYR A 118 13.21 6.22 -5.07
CA TYR A 118 13.03 5.72 -3.71
C TYR A 118 13.28 4.21 -3.68
N VAL A 119 13.56 3.71 -2.48
CA VAL A 119 13.55 2.27 -2.22
C VAL A 119 12.66 2.04 -1.01
N GLU A 120 11.74 1.10 -1.13
CA GLU A 120 10.79 0.76 -0.08
C GLU A 120 10.84 -0.76 0.14
N PRO A 121 11.75 -1.27 0.99
CA PRO A 121 11.64 -2.63 1.50
C PRO A 121 10.30 -2.81 2.21
N ARG A 122 9.59 -3.88 1.85
CA ARG A 122 8.31 -4.25 2.47
C ARG A 122 8.32 -5.72 2.83
N ILE A 123 7.84 -6.03 4.02
CA ILE A 123 7.64 -7.40 4.51
C ILE A 123 6.20 -7.58 4.98
N GLY A 124 5.72 -8.81 5.01
CA GLY A 124 4.40 -9.07 5.55
C GLY A 124 3.90 -10.48 5.32
N GLY A 125 2.59 -10.64 5.37
CA GLY A 125 1.91 -11.93 5.21
C GLY A 125 1.04 -11.94 3.97
N ALA A 126 1.11 -13.01 3.19
CA ALA A 126 0.12 -13.35 2.18
C ALA A 126 -0.85 -14.39 2.74
N LEU A 127 -2.13 -14.21 2.40
CA LEU A 127 -3.21 -15.13 2.66
C LEU A 127 -3.83 -15.51 1.31
N GLY A 128 -3.77 -16.78 0.97
CA GLY A 128 -4.51 -17.37 -0.15
C GLY A 128 -5.54 -18.37 0.36
N ALA A 129 -6.33 -18.93 -0.56
CA ALA A 129 -7.46 -19.81 -0.23
C ALA A 129 -7.14 -21.01 0.69
N SER A 130 -5.90 -21.51 0.66
CA SER A 130 -5.47 -22.67 1.44
C SER A 130 -4.02 -22.57 1.96
N TYR A 131 -3.43 -21.38 1.90
CA TYR A 131 -2.06 -21.18 2.36
C TYR A 131 -1.86 -19.79 2.98
N GLY A 132 -0.94 -19.73 3.95
CA GLY A 132 -0.35 -18.50 4.44
C GLY A 132 1.14 -18.49 4.13
N ALA A 133 1.69 -17.34 3.77
CA ALA A 133 3.11 -17.21 3.47
C ALA A 133 3.66 -15.90 4.02
N PHE A 134 4.94 -15.91 4.41
CA PHE A 134 5.70 -14.68 4.60
C PHE A 134 6.11 -14.13 3.22
N VAL A 135 6.00 -12.82 3.04
CA VAL A 135 6.30 -12.13 1.78
C VAL A 135 7.31 -11.04 2.01
N PHE A 136 8.36 -11.03 1.18
CA PHE A 136 9.21 -9.88 0.95
C PHE A 136 8.88 -9.31 -0.44
N SER A 137 8.45 -8.05 -0.50
CA SER A 137 7.93 -7.42 -1.72
C SER A 137 8.41 -5.98 -1.82
N PRO A 138 9.69 -5.70 -2.15
CA PRO A 138 10.19 -4.33 -2.25
C PRO A 138 9.44 -3.49 -3.31
N ALA A 139 9.51 -2.16 -3.21
CA ALA A 139 9.07 -1.20 -4.22
C ALA A 139 10.16 -0.16 -4.50
N ALA A 140 10.09 0.45 -5.68
CA ALA A 140 10.92 1.55 -6.13
C ALA A 140 10.10 2.54 -6.97
#